data_AF-A0A3N7HSZ5-F1
#
_entry.id   AF-A0A3N7HSZ5-F1
#
_cell.length_a   1.000
_cell.length_b   1.000
_cell.length_c   1.000
_cell.angle_alpha   90.00
_cell.angle_beta   90.00
_cell.angle_gamma   90.00
#
_symmetry.space_group_name_H-M   'P 1'
#
loop_
_entity.id
_entity.type
_entity.pdbx_description
1 polymer ?
#
loop_
_entity_poly.entity_id
_entity_poly.type
_entity_poly.pdbx_seq_one_letter_code
_entity_poly.pdbx_strand_id
1 'polypeptide(L)'
;MSADARNFADLQIVEAIRAAFPEDAEFIDSALGIEYENAHHTWVERFSQLTTDAIRRGEFTRAAEHLKLISALLARGDDSTLRCIDVAYVESLMWDIKDESTKREGWKLIPANLKSLYIGMWGEKPFMKGVK
;
A
#
# COMPACT_ATOMS: atom_id res chain seq x y z
N MET A 1 -23.05 -3.33 0.92
CA MET A 1 -22.10 -2.66 1.83
C MET A 1 -22.39 -1.16 1.82
N SER A 2 -22.58 -0.53 2.98
CA SER A 2 -22.86 0.91 3.08
C SER A 2 -21.60 1.76 2.86
N ALA A 3 -21.77 3.06 2.65
CA ALA A 3 -20.64 4.00 2.63
C ALA A 3 -19.90 4.04 3.98
N ASP A 4 -20.65 3.93 5.08
CA ASP A 4 -20.12 4.03 6.45
C ASP A 4 -19.16 2.89 6.81
N ALA A 5 -19.47 1.65 6.39
CA ALA A 5 -18.62 0.50 6.64
C ALA A 5 -17.27 0.59 5.91
N ARG A 6 -17.27 1.16 4.70
CA ARG A 6 -16.04 1.42 3.93
C ARG A 6 -15.20 2.49 4.61
N ASN A 7 -15.81 3.62 4.94
CA ASN A 7 -15.11 4.73 5.58
C ASN A 7 -14.47 4.30 6.92
N PHE A 8 -15.15 3.43 7.68
CA PHE A 8 -14.64 2.90 8.94
C PHE A 8 -13.43 1.98 8.77
N ALA A 9 -13.44 1.08 7.78
CA ALA A 9 -12.30 0.20 7.50
C ALA A 9 -11.08 1.00 7.02
N ASP A 10 -11.30 1.98 6.13
CA ASP A 10 -10.24 2.86 5.64
C ASP A 10 -9.61 3.64 6.81
N LEU A 11 -10.43 4.17 7.73
CA LEU A 11 -9.94 4.83 8.95
C LEU A 11 -9.09 3.90 9.82
N GLN A 12 -9.50 2.64 10.03
CA GLN A 12 -8.72 1.69 10.82
C GLN A 12 -7.35 1.40 10.21
N ILE A 13 -7.25 1.36 8.89
CA ILE A 13 -5.98 1.21 8.19
C ILE A 13 -5.11 2.45 8.43
N VAL A 14 -5.67 3.65 8.25
CA VAL A 14 -4.96 4.92 8.49
C VAL A 14 -4.42 4.99 9.92
N GLU A 15 -5.24 4.70 10.92
CA GLU A 15 -4.82 4.73 12.33
C GLU A 15 -3.73 3.69 12.64
N ALA A 16 -3.82 2.51 12.04
CA ALA A 16 -2.77 1.50 12.19
C ALA A 16 -1.44 1.94 11.55
N ILE A 17 -1.49 2.63 10.41
CA ILE A 17 -0.29 3.18 9.75
C ILE A 17 0.27 4.34 10.57
N ARG A 18 -0.57 5.27 11.05
CA ARG A 18 -0.15 6.38 11.94
C ARG A 18 0.58 5.90 13.17
N ALA A 19 0.04 4.85 13.81
CA ALA A 19 0.66 4.27 15.00
C ALA A 19 2.02 3.60 14.70
N ALA A 20 2.18 3.00 13.53
CA ALA A 20 3.40 2.27 13.15
C ALA A 20 4.48 3.17 12.54
N PHE A 21 4.09 4.21 11.81
CA PHE A 21 4.95 5.07 11.01
C PHE A 21 4.57 6.55 11.20
N PRO A 22 4.82 7.13 12.39
CA PRO A 22 4.39 8.49 12.71
C PRO A 22 5.02 9.55 11.80
N GLU A 23 6.28 9.38 11.37
CA GLU A 23 6.95 10.31 10.44
C GLU A 23 6.31 10.30 9.04
N ASP A 24 5.98 9.12 8.52
CA ASP A 24 5.28 8.97 7.23
C ASP A 24 3.88 9.57 7.30
N ALA A 25 3.20 9.36 8.43
CA ALA A 25 1.89 9.94 8.67
C ALA A 25 1.94 11.47 8.71
N GLU A 26 2.88 12.06 9.44
CA GLU A 26 3.05 13.52 9.49
C GLU A 26 3.34 14.09 8.10
N PHE A 27 4.15 13.39 7.30
CA PHE A 27 4.42 13.77 5.93
C PHE A 27 3.15 13.75 5.05
N ILE A 28 2.35 12.68 5.12
CA ILE A 28 1.10 12.58 4.35
C ILE A 28 0.09 13.62 4.83
N ASP A 29 -0.10 13.77 6.14
CA ASP A 29 -1.04 14.72 6.74
C ASP A 29 -0.69 16.16 6.33
N SER A 30 0.60 16.51 6.34
CA SER A 30 1.08 17.83 5.89
C SER A 30 0.87 18.05 4.39
N ALA A 31 1.03 17.00 3.56
CA ALA A 31 0.86 17.09 2.12
C ALA A 31 -0.61 17.19 1.68
N LEU A 32 -1.53 16.60 2.45
CA LEU A 32 -2.96 16.61 2.18
C LEU A 32 -3.65 17.87 2.73
N GLY A 33 -3.21 18.39 3.88
CA GLY A 33 -3.78 19.60 4.48
C GLY A 33 -5.16 19.39 5.12
N ILE A 34 -5.81 20.49 5.50
CA ILE A 34 -6.99 20.51 6.41
C ILE A 34 -8.28 19.97 5.74
N GLU A 35 -8.36 19.91 4.41
CA GLU A 35 -9.58 19.49 3.70
C GLU A 35 -9.79 17.97 3.61
N TYR A 36 -8.94 17.16 4.25
CA TYR A 36 -8.89 15.70 4.07
C TYR A 36 -9.51 14.86 5.20
N GLU A 37 -10.27 15.47 6.11
CA GLU A 37 -10.75 14.82 7.35
C GLU A 37 -11.59 13.53 7.13
N ASN A 38 -12.04 13.25 5.90
CA ASN A 38 -12.77 12.02 5.54
C ASN A 38 -12.25 11.30 4.28
N ALA A 39 -11.05 11.61 3.82
CA ALA A 39 -10.47 11.03 2.61
C ALA A 39 -9.44 9.93 2.92
N HIS A 40 -9.82 9.00 3.80
CA HIS A 40 -8.96 7.89 4.24
C HIS A 40 -8.47 7.02 3.09
N HIS A 41 -9.31 6.82 2.07
CA HIS A 41 -8.93 6.13 0.85
C HIS A 41 -7.69 6.78 0.17
N THR A 42 -7.77 8.08 -0.11
CA THR A 42 -6.66 8.84 -0.70
C THR A 42 -5.45 8.89 0.22
N TRP A 43 -5.66 8.91 1.53
CA TRP A 43 -4.56 8.80 2.49
C TRP A 43 -3.79 7.49 2.33
N VAL A 44 -4.49 6.35 2.20
CA VAL A 44 -3.88 5.04 1.97
C VAL A 44 -3.16 4.97 0.61
N GLU A 45 -3.70 5.60 -0.43
CA GLU A 45 -3.01 5.76 -1.72
C GLU A 45 -1.68 6.51 -1.58
N ARG A 46 -1.64 7.58 -0.78
CA ARG A 46 -0.38 8.31 -0.50
C ARG A 46 0.63 7.44 0.22
N PHE A 47 0.20 6.62 1.17
CA PHE A 47 1.08 5.67 1.85
C PHE A 47 1.62 4.58 0.89
N SER A 48 0.82 4.13 -0.07
CA SER A 48 1.32 3.26 -1.15
C SER A 48 2.36 3.95 -2.02
N GLN A 49 2.17 5.23 -2.34
CA GLN A 49 3.17 6.01 -3.07
C GLN A 49 4.47 6.15 -2.26
N LEU A 50 4.43 6.32 -0.94
CA LEU A 50 5.63 6.29 -0.10
C LEU A 50 6.35 4.95 -0.16
N THR A 51 5.59 3.84 -0.15
CA THR A 51 6.16 2.50 -0.33
C THR A 51 6.84 2.36 -1.69
N THR A 52 6.18 2.84 -2.74
CA THR A 52 6.71 2.86 -4.12
C THR A 52 7.98 3.70 -4.23
N ASP A 53 8.01 4.85 -3.58
CA ASP A 53 9.16 5.75 -3.52
C ASP A 53 10.34 5.12 -2.80
N ALA A 54 10.08 4.43 -1.68
CA ALA A 54 11.11 3.69 -0.95
C ALA A 54 11.73 2.60 -1.82
N ILE A 55 10.92 1.82 -2.54
CA ILE A 55 11.43 0.82 -3.51
C ILE A 55 12.27 1.51 -4.59
N ARG A 56 11.76 2.60 -5.17
CA ARG A 56 12.43 3.35 -6.23
C ARG A 56 13.80 3.91 -5.81
N ARG A 57 13.93 4.32 -4.54
CA ARG A 57 15.18 4.86 -3.97
C ARG A 57 16.11 3.78 -3.43
N GLY A 58 15.72 2.51 -3.46
CA GLY A 58 16.50 1.41 -2.88
C GLY A 58 16.41 1.33 -1.35
N GLU A 59 15.46 2.04 -0.73
CA GLU A 59 15.18 2.00 0.71
C GLU A 59 14.39 0.72 1.07
N PHE A 60 14.93 -0.44 0.72
CA PHE A 60 14.20 -1.72 0.76
C PHE A 60 13.76 -2.15 2.16
N THR A 61 14.50 -1.79 3.20
CA THR A 61 14.10 -2.05 4.59
C THR A 61 12.78 -1.34 4.92
N ARG A 62 12.69 -0.04 4.61
CA ARG A 62 11.48 0.76 4.85
C ARG A 62 10.30 0.25 4.02
N ALA A 63 10.53 -0.02 2.74
CA ALA A 63 9.50 -0.61 1.87
C ALA A 63 8.98 -1.96 2.43
N ALA A 64 9.87 -2.82 2.91
CA ALA A 64 9.50 -4.11 3.49
C ALA A 64 8.68 -3.95 4.78
N GLU A 65 8.98 -2.96 5.62
CA GLU A 65 8.20 -2.66 6.83
C GLU A 65 6.77 -2.20 6.51
N HIS A 66 6.61 -1.31 5.52
CA HIS A 66 5.28 -0.88 5.06
C HIS A 66 4.48 -2.08 4.54
N LEU A 67 5.08 -2.86 3.64
CA LEU A 67 4.45 -4.05 3.04
C LEU A 67 4.07 -5.08 4.10
N LYS A 68 4.90 -5.27 5.14
CA LYS A 68 4.63 -6.17 6.25
C LYS A 68 3.41 -5.73 7.05
N LEU A 69 3.28 -4.44 7.36
CA LEU A 69 2.11 -3.92 8.08
C LEU A 69 0.83 -4.14 7.26
N ILE A 70 0.84 -3.76 5.99
CA ILE A 70 -0.33 -3.86 5.10
C ILE A 70 -0.73 -5.33 4.89
N SER A 71 0.25 -6.23 4.71
CA SER A 71 0.00 -7.66 4.63
C SER A 71 -0.65 -8.21 5.91
N ALA A 72 -0.20 -7.76 7.09
CA ALA A 72 -0.80 -8.15 8.36
C ALA A 72 -2.20 -7.55 8.57
N LEU A 73 -2.48 -6.35 8.06
CA LEU A 73 -3.82 -5.73 8.05
C LEU A 73 -4.77 -6.53 7.16
N LEU A 74 -4.32 -6.88 5.95
CA LEU A 74 -5.09 -7.69 5.01
C LEU A 74 -5.43 -9.07 5.59
N ALA A 75 -4.49 -9.73 6.27
CA ALA A 75 -4.70 -11.07 6.81
C ALA A 75 -5.74 -11.14 7.95
N ARG A 76 -5.98 -10.02 8.66
CA ARG A 76 -6.94 -9.93 9.77
C ARG A 76 -8.22 -9.16 9.42
N GLY A 77 -8.20 -8.49 8.28
CA GLY A 77 -9.25 -7.59 7.84
C GLY A 77 -10.47 -8.34 7.30
N ASP A 78 -11.59 -7.64 7.28
CA ASP A 78 -12.82 -8.03 6.60
C ASP A 78 -12.80 -7.65 5.12
N ASP A 79 -13.91 -7.90 4.42
CA ASP A 79 -14.08 -7.56 2.99
C ASP A 79 -13.88 -6.05 2.72
N SER A 80 -14.19 -5.19 3.69
CA SER A 80 -14.02 -3.74 3.57
C SER A 80 -12.53 -3.38 3.57
N THR A 81 -11.78 -3.98 4.49
CA THR A 81 -10.31 -3.87 4.59
C THR A 81 -9.63 -4.39 3.33
N LEU A 82 -10.05 -5.59 2.87
CA LEU A 82 -9.57 -6.20 1.62
C LEU A 82 -9.77 -5.23 0.46
N ARG A 83 -10.98 -4.68 0.31
CA ARG A 83 -11.30 -3.76 -0.78
C ARG A 83 -10.44 -2.50 -0.72
N CYS A 84 -10.30 -1.88 0.45
CA CYS A 84 -9.45 -0.70 0.61
C CYS A 84 -8.00 -0.99 0.18
N ILE A 85 -7.42 -2.08 0.67
CA ILE A 85 -6.04 -2.45 0.33
C ILE A 85 -5.90 -2.77 -1.17
N ASP A 86 -6.87 -3.45 -1.77
CA ASP A 86 -6.84 -3.81 -3.20
C ASP A 86 -6.85 -2.56 -4.11
N VAL A 87 -7.76 -1.61 -3.86
CA VAL A 87 -7.91 -0.42 -4.72
C VAL A 87 -7.04 0.77 -4.30
N ALA A 88 -6.94 1.10 -3.00
CA ALA A 88 -6.16 2.26 -2.56
C ALA A 88 -4.65 1.96 -2.55
N TYR A 89 -4.26 0.77 -2.10
CA TYR A 89 -2.86 0.45 -1.89
C TYR A 89 -2.25 -0.31 -3.07
N VAL A 90 -2.83 -1.44 -3.46
CA VAL A 90 -2.24 -2.34 -4.46
C VAL A 90 -2.31 -1.77 -5.88
N GLU A 91 -3.39 -1.07 -6.24
CA GLU A 91 -3.50 -0.38 -7.54
C GLU A 91 -2.35 0.62 -7.73
N SER A 92 -2.07 1.43 -6.73
CA SER A 92 -1.01 2.45 -6.80
C SER A 92 0.41 1.89 -6.56
N LEU A 93 0.58 0.63 -6.16
CA LEU A 93 1.89 0.09 -5.82
C LEU A 93 2.78 -0.11 -7.06
N MET A 94 4.01 0.42 -7.03
CA MET A 94 5.03 0.27 -8.09
C MET A 94 4.62 0.78 -9.49
N TRP A 95 3.51 1.50 -9.62
CA TRP A 95 2.93 1.87 -10.91
C TRP A 95 3.90 2.72 -11.76
N ASP A 96 4.61 3.67 -11.15
CA ASP A 96 5.49 4.65 -11.80
C ASP A 96 6.97 4.25 -11.87
N ILE A 97 7.34 3.08 -11.34
CA ILE A 97 8.72 2.58 -11.44
C ILE A 97 9.00 2.11 -12.87
N LYS A 98 9.84 2.83 -13.61
CA LYS A 98 10.17 2.49 -15.01
C LYS A 98 11.25 1.43 -15.14
N ASP A 99 12.19 1.39 -14.20
CA ASP A 99 13.29 0.44 -14.23
C ASP A 99 12.82 -0.96 -13.80
N GLU A 100 12.94 -1.93 -14.71
CA GLU A 100 12.48 -3.30 -14.45
C GLU A 100 13.30 -4.01 -13.37
N SER A 101 14.59 -3.67 -13.22
CA SER A 101 15.44 -4.28 -12.19
C SER A 101 14.99 -3.86 -10.80
N THR A 102 14.70 -2.57 -10.61
CA THR A 102 14.13 -1.99 -9.41
C THR A 102 12.74 -2.56 -9.13
N LYS A 103 11.88 -2.71 -10.17
CA LYS A 103 10.59 -3.39 -10.01
C LYS A 103 10.75 -4.83 -9.54
N ARG A 104 11.74 -5.55 -10.06
CA ARG A 104 12.01 -6.94 -9.65
C ARG A 104 12.48 -7.03 -8.20
N GLU A 105 13.34 -6.11 -7.75
CA GLU A 105 13.74 -6.07 -6.34
C GLU A 105 12.54 -5.73 -5.44
N GLY A 106 11.73 -4.73 -5.80
CA GLY A 106 10.49 -4.42 -5.09
C GLY A 106 9.53 -5.62 -5.02
N TRP A 107 9.35 -6.34 -6.14
CA TRP A 107 8.51 -7.54 -6.19
C TRP A 107 8.95 -8.64 -5.23
N LYS A 108 10.26 -8.81 -4.98
CA LYS A 108 10.75 -9.79 -4.00
C LYS A 108 10.27 -9.47 -2.58
N LEU A 109 10.11 -8.20 -2.25
CA LEU A 109 9.68 -7.73 -0.93
C LEU A 109 8.18 -7.94 -0.69
N ILE A 110 7.35 -7.94 -1.75
CA ILE A 110 5.90 -8.01 -1.60
C ILE A 110 5.48 -9.38 -1.02
N PRO A 111 4.75 -9.41 0.11
CA PRO A 111 4.20 -10.62 0.71
C PRO A 111 3.19 -11.34 -0.19
N ALA A 112 3.05 -12.66 -0.03
CA ALA A 112 2.26 -13.50 -0.93
C ALA A 112 0.80 -13.06 -1.09
N ASN A 113 0.12 -12.65 0.00
CA ASN A 113 -1.26 -12.18 -0.06
C ASN A 113 -1.41 -10.88 -0.87
N LEU A 114 -0.46 -9.94 -0.75
CA LEU A 114 -0.43 -8.72 -1.57
C LEU A 114 -0.04 -9.00 -3.02
N LYS A 115 0.84 -9.98 -3.27
CA LYS A 115 1.15 -10.44 -4.63
C LYS A 115 -0.09 -10.98 -5.32
N SER A 116 -0.93 -11.74 -4.61
CA SER A 116 -2.18 -12.27 -5.16
C SER A 116 -3.13 -11.15 -5.60
N LEU A 117 -3.31 -10.11 -4.78
CA LEU A 117 -4.09 -8.93 -5.15
C LEU A 117 -3.47 -8.20 -6.35
N TYR A 118 -2.15 -7.99 -6.33
CA TYR A 118 -1.45 -7.30 -7.41
C TYR A 118 -1.60 -8.02 -8.76
N ILE A 119 -1.48 -9.34 -8.78
CA ILE A 119 -1.68 -10.16 -9.98
C ILE A 119 -3.15 -10.11 -10.41
N GLY A 120 -4.10 -10.13 -9.47
CA GLY A 120 -5.52 -9.95 -9.76
C GLY A 120 -5.82 -8.61 -10.44
N MET A 121 -5.20 -7.52 -9.97
CA MET A 121 -5.36 -6.16 -10.48
C MET A 121 -4.68 -5.95 -11.84
N TRP A 122 -3.40 -6.32 -11.94
CA TRP A 122 -2.53 -5.93 -13.05
C TRP A 122 -2.23 -7.07 -14.04
N GLY A 123 -2.59 -8.30 -13.70
CA GLY A 123 -2.13 -9.51 -14.38
C GLY A 123 -0.66 -9.80 -14.12
N GLU A 124 -0.18 -10.94 -14.63
CA GLU A 124 1.25 -11.27 -14.57
C GLU A 124 2.08 -10.30 -15.41
N LYS A 125 3.24 -9.88 -14.88
CA LYS A 125 4.18 -8.97 -15.54
C LYS A 125 5.55 -9.61 -15.74
N PRO A 126 6.34 -9.19 -16.74
CA PRO A 126 7.68 -9.74 -17.00
C PRO A 126 8.64 -9.71 -15.81
N PHE A 127 8.60 -8.65 -14.99
CA PHE A 127 9.46 -8.50 -13.81
C PHE A 127 9.18 -9.54 -12.70
N MET A 128 8.04 -10.22 -12.74
CA MET A 128 7.66 -11.25 -11.75
C MET A 128 8.34 -12.60 -12.01
N LYS A 129 8.80 -12.85 -13.24
CA LYS A 129 9.36 -14.14 -13.65
C LYS A 129 10.70 -14.41 -12.97
N GLY A 130 10.89 -15.62 -12.43
CA GLY A 130 12.18 -16.07 -11.88
C GLY A 130 12.44 -15.70 -10.42
N VAL A 131 11.46 -15.11 -9.73
CA VAL A 131 11.47 -14.96 -8.27
C VAL A 131 10.75 -16.17 -7.68
N LYS A 132 11.51 -17.21 -7.33
CA LYS A 132 11.02 -18.39 -6.59
C LYS A 132 11.05 -18.12 -5.09
#